data_AF-A0A8T1SJM4-F1
#
_entry.id   AF-A0A8T1SJM4-F1
#
_cell.length_a   1.000
_cell.length_b   1.000
_cell.length_c   1.000
_cell.angle_alpha   90.00
_cell.angle_beta   90.00
_cell.angle_gamma   90.00
#
_symmetry.space_group_name_H-M   'P 1'
#
loop_
_entity.id
_entity.type
_entity.pdbx_description
1 polymer ?
#
loop_
_entity_poly.entity_id
_entity_poly.type
_entity_poly.pdbx_seq_one_letter_code
_entity_poly.pdbx_strand_id
1 'polypeptide(L)'
;KLITVNFDLQLISVLREVSYLEANQVESIPKTAAEIYSSKESYRQLVANLELMVNAYNKILKTVLEVEYPLVQGQLQDIDSRLKEAEETLNWKTEGLWEHISTVIESVHDLERRIRKAKDNVEEIQSIMRSWVSPIFERKDGKRENVLSLDDRPEWLEKRYNLIKESGLRIHALVKVKRVLA
;
A
#
# COMPACT_ATOMS: atom_id res chain seq x y z
N LYS A 1 13.70 -9.71 0.34
CA LYS A 1 14.70 -8.95 1.13
C LYS A 1 14.12 -7.57 1.39
N LEU A 2 14.36 -6.97 2.56
CA LEU A 2 13.93 -5.59 2.82
C LEU A 2 14.96 -4.63 2.21
N ILE A 3 14.47 -3.50 1.69
CA ILE A 3 15.32 -2.44 1.09
C ILE A 3 15.48 -1.29 2.08
N THR A 4 16.57 -0.53 1.96
CA THR A 4 16.88 0.65 2.78
C THR A 4 17.53 1.72 1.91
N VAL A 5 17.25 2.99 2.19
CA VAL A 5 17.91 4.11 1.52
C VAL A 5 19.34 4.23 2.05
N ASN A 6 20.33 4.26 1.15
CA ASN A 6 21.73 4.44 1.49
C ASN A 6 22.13 5.92 1.35
N PHE A 7 21.83 6.73 2.37
CA PHE A 7 22.26 8.13 2.41
C PHE A 7 23.24 8.35 3.57
N ASP A 8 24.46 8.83 3.25
CA ASP A 8 25.54 8.95 4.22
C ASP A 8 25.26 10.04 5.27
N LEU A 9 25.36 9.67 6.55
CA LEU A 9 25.18 10.58 7.69
C LEU A 9 26.22 11.71 7.72
N GLN A 10 27.44 11.46 7.23
CA GLN A 10 28.49 12.47 7.11
C GLN A 10 28.10 13.54 6.11
N LEU A 11 27.44 13.17 4.99
CA LEU A 11 26.95 14.14 4.02
C LEU A 11 25.86 15.05 4.61
N ILE A 12 24.99 14.51 5.45
CA ILE A 12 23.99 15.30 6.21
C ILE A 12 24.71 16.28 7.15
N SER A 13 25.73 15.83 7.88
CA SER A 13 26.52 16.68 8.78
C SER A 13 27.21 17.82 8.04
N VAL A 14 27.85 17.53 6.90
CA VAL A 14 28.52 18.54 6.07
C VAL A 14 27.52 19.57 5.53
N LEU A 15 26.36 19.12 5.02
CA LEU A 15 25.30 20.03 4.57
C LEU A 15 24.79 20.94 5.70
N ARG A 16 24.73 20.41 6.92
CA ARG A 16 24.32 21.16 8.11
C ARG A 16 25.39 22.17 8.55
N GLU A 17 26.67 21.78 8.51
CA GLU A 17 27.81 22.67 8.78
C GLU A 17 27.87 23.84 7.80
N VAL A 18 27.71 23.57 6.49
CA VAL A 18 27.66 24.63 5.47
C VAL A 18 26.49 25.58 5.72
N SER A 19 25.33 25.06 6.17
CA SER A 19 24.18 25.90 6.55
C SER A 19 24.51 26.87 7.70
N TYR A 20 25.30 26.43 8.68
CA TYR A 20 25.71 27.28 9.80
C TYR A 20 26.79 28.29 9.39
N LEU A 21 27.71 27.90 8.52
CA LEU A 21 28.76 28.79 8.00
C LEU A 21 28.18 29.91 7.14
N GLU A 22 27.17 29.61 6.30
CA GLU A 22 26.43 30.59 5.50
C GLU A 22 25.67 31.57 6.40
N ALA A 23 24.95 31.07 7.42
CA ALA A 23 24.20 31.91 8.34
C ALA A 23 25.08 32.86 9.17
N ASN A 24 26.31 32.45 9.46
CA ASN A 24 27.31 33.24 10.20
C ASN A 24 28.17 34.14 9.30
N GLN A 25 27.88 34.23 7.99
CA GLN A 25 28.62 35.04 7.01
C GLN A 25 30.14 34.75 6.98
N VAL A 26 30.53 33.49 7.17
CA VAL A 26 31.95 33.10 7.14
C VAL A 26 32.40 32.94 5.69
N GLU A 27 33.35 33.77 5.22
CA GLU A 27 33.82 33.81 3.81
C GLU A 27 34.58 32.54 3.34
N SER A 28 34.96 31.64 4.24
CA SER A 28 35.83 30.49 3.96
C SER A 28 35.08 29.17 3.69
N ILE A 29 34.02 29.20 2.87
CA ILE A 29 33.35 27.95 2.45
C ILE A 29 34.07 27.39 1.21
N PRO A 30 34.56 26.14 1.24
CA PRO A 30 35.13 25.51 0.04
C PRO A 30 34.12 25.50 -1.11
N LYS A 31 34.54 25.87 -2.32
CA LYS A 31 33.66 25.94 -3.51
C LYS A 31 32.86 24.66 -3.75
N THR A 32 33.50 23.50 -3.57
CA THR A 32 32.85 22.19 -3.69
C THR A 32 31.72 21.99 -2.67
N ALA A 33 31.87 22.49 -1.45
CA ALA A 33 30.84 22.39 -0.42
C ALA A 33 29.66 23.34 -0.71
N ALA A 34 29.94 24.54 -1.23
CA ALA A 34 28.92 25.48 -1.67
C ALA A 34 28.08 24.94 -2.85
N GLU A 35 28.72 24.27 -3.81
CA GLU A 35 28.04 23.63 -4.94
C GLU A 35 27.10 22.51 -4.48
N ILE A 36 27.54 21.63 -3.59
CA ILE A 36 26.70 20.55 -3.04
C ILE A 36 25.53 21.13 -2.23
N TYR A 37 25.79 22.16 -1.44
CA TYR A 37 24.76 22.82 -0.63
C TYR A 37 23.70 23.55 -1.48
N SER A 38 24.05 24.07 -2.65
CA SER A 38 23.09 24.67 -3.59
C SER A 38 21.96 23.72 -4.01
N SER A 39 22.25 22.42 -4.02
CA SER A 39 21.30 21.36 -4.41
C SER A 39 20.70 20.63 -3.19
N LYS A 40 20.90 21.14 -1.97
CA LYS A 40 20.49 20.44 -0.73
C LYS A 40 19.02 20.08 -0.70
N GLU A 41 18.15 20.97 -1.18
CA GLU A 41 16.70 20.75 -1.11
C GLU A 41 16.27 19.65 -2.08
N SER A 42 16.90 19.57 -3.26
CA SER A 42 16.69 18.48 -4.21
C SER A 42 17.12 17.14 -3.60
N TYR A 43 18.26 17.08 -2.90
CA TYR A 43 18.68 15.87 -2.18
C TYR A 43 17.71 15.49 -1.07
N ARG A 44 17.26 16.47 -0.29
CA ARG A 44 16.31 16.24 0.81
C ARG A 44 14.98 15.68 0.30
N GLN A 45 14.46 16.24 -0.79
CA GLN A 45 13.26 15.73 -1.46
C GLN A 45 13.49 14.32 -2.01
N LEU A 46 14.62 14.07 -2.66
CA LEU A 46 14.95 12.75 -3.19
C LEU A 46 14.98 11.69 -2.09
N VAL A 47 15.70 11.95 -1.00
CA VAL A 47 15.81 11.02 0.14
C VAL A 47 14.44 10.76 0.76
N ALA A 48 13.65 11.80 1.01
CA ALA A 48 12.31 11.64 1.58
C ALA A 48 11.40 10.77 0.69
N ASN A 49 11.47 10.96 -0.62
CA ASN A 49 10.67 10.20 -1.58
C ASN A 49 11.12 8.73 -1.68
N LEU A 50 12.44 8.48 -1.66
CA LEU A 50 12.99 7.13 -1.59
C LEU A 50 12.60 6.43 -0.29
N GLU A 51 12.62 7.15 0.85
CA GLU A 51 12.19 6.60 2.14
C GLU A 51 10.71 6.20 2.13
N LEU A 52 9.83 7.03 1.55
CA LEU A 52 8.41 6.70 1.40
C LEU A 52 8.21 5.42 0.58
N MET A 53 8.94 5.29 -0.54
CA MET A 53 8.88 4.11 -1.40
C MET A 53 9.42 2.86 -0.70
N VAL A 54 10.56 2.96 -0.03
CA VAL A 54 11.12 1.89 0.80
C VAL A 54 10.14 1.44 1.86
N ASN A 55 9.47 2.37 2.54
CA ASN A 55 8.47 2.08 3.54
C ASN A 55 7.25 1.35 2.95
N ALA A 56 6.74 1.81 1.80
CA ALA A 56 5.63 1.17 1.10
C ALA A 56 5.99 -0.24 0.63
N TYR A 57 7.15 -0.41 0.00
CA TYR A 57 7.65 -1.71 -0.47
C TYR A 57 7.84 -2.70 0.69
N ASN A 58 8.53 -2.27 1.75
CA ASN A 58 8.74 -3.11 2.93
C ASN A 58 7.43 -3.45 3.65
N LYS A 59 6.43 -2.55 3.61
CA LYS A 59 5.10 -2.82 4.14
C LYS A 59 4.36 -3.87 3.31
N ILE A 60 4.45 -3.82 1.98
CA ILE A 60 3.89 -4.86 1.11
C ILE A 60 4.49 -6.22 1.48
N LEU A 61 5.82 -6.33 1.54
CA LEU A 61 6.48 -7.59 1.89
C LEU A 61 6.10 -8.13 3.27
N LYS A 62 5.79 -7.26 4.25
CA LYS A 62 5.39 -7.67 5.60
C LYS A 62 3.91 -8.05 5.72
N THR A 63 3.05 -7.58 4.81
CA THR A 63 1.59 -7.73 4.91
C THR A 63 1.01 -8.77 3.94
N VAL A 64 1.77 -9.14 2.91
CA VAL A 64 1.39 -10.18 1.94
C VAL A 64 1.54 -11.56 2.59
N LEU A 65 0.47 -12.35 2.52
CA LEU A 65 0.44 -13.74 2.97
C LEU A 65 1.08 -14.66 1.92
N GLU A 66 1.50 -15.86 2.32
CA GLU A 66 2.11 -16.85 1.41
C GLU A 66 1.22 -17.18 0.20
N VAL A 67 -0.10 -17.24 0.41
CA VAL A 67 -1.08 -17.51 -0.67
C VAL A 67 -1.34 -16.30 -1.57
N GLU A 68 -1.01 -15.10 -1.11
CA GLU A 68 -1.16 -13.85 -1.87
C GLU A 68 0.11 -13.52 -2.66
N TYR A 69 1.27 -14.00 -2.20
CA TYR A 69 2.58 -13.69 -2.78
C TYR A 69 2.69 -14.02 -4.28
N PRO A 70 2.23 -15.20 -4.78
CA PRO A 70 2.29 -15.51 -6.20
C PRO A 70 1.54 -14.50 -7.10
N LEU A 71 0.53 -13.80 -6.56
CA LEU A 71 -0.24 -12.80 -7.32
C LEU A 71 0.52 -11.49 -7.51
N VAL A 72 1.45 -11.16 -6.62
CA VAL A 72 2.20 -9.90 -6.61
C VAL A 72 3.66 -10.08 -7.01
N GLN A 73 4.15 -11.33 -7.08
CA GLN A 73 5.54 -11.66 -7.35
C GLN A 73 6.05 -11.05 -8.66
N GLY A 74 5.30 -11.13 -9.77
CA GLY A 74 5.74 -10.57 -11.05
C GLY A 74 5.95 -9.06 -10.98
N GLN A 75 5.02 -8.35 -10.34
CA GLN A 75 5.11 -6.89 -10.20
C GLN A 75 6.26 -6.47 -9.27
N LEU A 76 6.52 -7.25 -8.21
CA LEU A 76 7.67 -7.03 -7.33
C LEU A 76 8.98 -7.25 -8.08
N GLN A 77 9.07 -8.28 -8.95
CA GLN A 77 10.25 -8.53 -9.77
C GLN A 77 10.50 -7.43 -10.80
N ASP A 78 9.45 -6.88 -11.40
CA ASP A 78 9.55 -5.73 -12.31
C ASP A 78 10.08 -4.49 -11.58
N ILE A 79 9.56 -4.22 -10.38
CA ILE A 79 10.03 -3.13 -9.51
C ILE A 79 11.49 -3.35 -9.11
N ASP A 80 11.87 -4.56 -8.69
CA ASP A 80 13.24 -4.89 -8.30
C ASP A 80 14.21 -4.71 -9.47
N SER A 81 13.79 -5.06 -10.70
CA SER A 81 14.59 -4.88 -11.91
C SER A 81 14.81 -3.40 -12.23
N ARG A 82 13.77 -2.57 -12.12
CA ARG A 82 13.87 -1.11 -12.32
C ARG A 82 14.72 -0.45 -11.23
N LEU A 83 14.59 -0.89 -9.98
CA LEU A 83 15.41 -0.39 -8.87
C LEU A 83 16.88 -0.74 -9.07
N LYS A 84 17.18 -1.93 -9.58
CA LYS A 84 18.54 -2.34 -9.88
C LYS A 84 19.14 -1.56 -11.05
N GLU A 85 18.37 -1.36 -12.11
CA GLU A 85 18.78 -0.50 -13.24
C GLU A 85 19.06 0.92 -12.75
N ALA A 86 18.18 1.46 -11.91
CA ALA A 86 18.34 2.77 -11.30
C ALA A 86 19.62 2.85 -10.44
N GLU A 87 19.91 1.84 -9.64
CA GLU A 87 21.13 1.78 -8.82
C GLU A 87 22.41 1.79 -9.68
N GLU A 88 22.41 1.11 -10.82
CA GLU A 88 23.60 0.98 -11.68
C GLU A 88 23.80 2.18 -12.62
N THR A 89 22.73 2.89 -13.00
CA THR A 89 22.77 3.91 -14.06
C THR A 89 22.53 5.35 -13.60
N LEU A 90 21.83 5.54 -12.47
CA LEU A 90 21.43 6.88 -12.04
C LEU A 90 22.38 7.46 -11.00
N ASN A 91 22.95 8.61 -11.35
CA ASN A 91 23.75 9.43 -10.46
C ASN A 91 22.93 10.68 -10.08
N TRP A 92 23.23 11.29 -8.93
CA TRP A 92 22.61 12.55 -8.47
C TRP A 92 22.81 13.76 -9.41
N LYS A 93 23.60 13.62 -10.47
CA LYS A 93 23.80 14.62 -11.54
C LYS A 93 23.10 14.26 -12.85
N THR A 94 22.42 13.11 -12.92
CA THR A 94 21.77 12.63 -14.14
C THR A 94 20.53 13.47 -14.43
N GLU A 95 20.45 14.02 -15.64
CA GLU A 95 19.28 14.76 -16.12
C GLU A 95 18.10 13.78 -16.28
N GLY A 96 16.90 14.15 -15.81
CA GLY A 96 15.73 13.26 -15.80
C GLY A 96 15.68 12.23 -14.67
N LEU A 97 16.63 12.25 -13.72
CA LEU A 97 16.62 11.41 -12.50
C LEU A 97 15.25 11.41 -11.81
N TRP A 98 14.64 12.59 -11.74
CA TRP A 98 13.43 12.76 -10.96
C TRP A 98 12.21 12.10 -11.61
N GLU A 99 12.13 12.11 -12.95
CA GLU A 99 11.04 11.46 -13.68
C GLU A 99 11.11 9.93 -13.54
N HIS A 100 12.33 9.38 -13.65
CA HIS A 100 12.55 7.94 -13.50
C HIS A 100 12.20 7.46 -12.08
N ILE A 101 12.72 8.13 -11.05
CA ILE A 101 12.44 7.76 -9.66
C ILE A 101 10.95 7.96 -9.35
N SER A 102 10.32 9.05 -9.79
CA SER A 102 8.89 9.26 -9.60
C SER A 102 8.06 8.11 -10.18
N THR A 103 8.41 7.63 -11.38
CA THR A 103 7.73 6.50 -12.02
C THR A 103 7.83 5.21 -11.19
N VAL A 104 9.01 4.93 -10.61
CA VAL A 104 9.21 3.76 -9.74
C VAL A 104 8.42 3.90 -8.44
N ILE A 105 8.44 5.08 -7.82
CA ILE A 105 7.69 5.38 -6.60
C ILE A 105 6.19 5.22 -6.84
N GLU A 106 5.67 5.77 -7.94
CA GLU A 106 4.26 5.63 -8.32
C GLU A 106 3.88 4.17 -8.54
N SER A 107 4.75 3.37 -9.17
CA SER A 107 4.53 1.94 -9.37
C SER A 107 4.40 1.17 -8.04
N VAL A 108 5.25 1.48 -7.06
CA VAL A 108 5.19 0.88 -5.71
C VAL A 108 3.92 1.29 -4.97
N HIS A 109 3.55 2.58 -5.00
CA HIS A 109 2.33 3.07 -4.37
C HIS A 109 1.05 2.54 -5.04
N ASP A 110 1.06 2.38 -6.37
CA ASP A 110 -0.04 1.76 -7.10
C ASP A 110 -0.25 0.31 -6.64
N LEU A 111 0.85 -0.45 -6.53
CA LEU A 111 0.83 -1.81 -6.03
C LEU A 111 0.31 -1.88 -4.60
N GLU A 112 0.79 -1.02 -3.69
CA GLU A 112 0.29 -0.95 -2.32
C GLU A 112 -1.22 -0.67 -2.28
N ARG A 113 -1.68 0.30 -3.08
CA ARG A 113 -3.10 0.69 -3.14
C ARG A 113 -3.97 -0.45 -3.65
N ARG A 114 -3.53 -1.18 -4.68
CA ARG A 114 -4.20 -2.36 -5.22
C ARG A 114 -4.33 -3.47 -4.17
N ILE A 115 -3.23 -3.78 -3.48
CA ILE A 115 -3.21 -4.84 -2.45
C ILE A 115 -4.13 -4.47 -1.30
N ARG A 116 -4.05 -3.24 -0.78
CA ARG A 116 -4.94 -2.76 0.28
C ARG A 116 -6.40 -2.89 -0.13
N LYS A 117 -6.76 -2.39 -1.32
CA LYS A 117 -8.13 -2.50 -1.83
C LYS A 117 -8.60 -3.94 -1.99
N ALA A 118 -7.72 -4.84 -2.42
CA ALA A 118 -8.04 -6.26 -2.51
C ALA A 118 -8.31 -6.89 -1.13
N LYS A 119 -7.53 -6.50 -0.11
CA LYS A 119 -7.75 -6.95 1.28
C LYS A 119 -9.05 -6.39 1.85
N ASP A 120 -9.31 -5.09 1.70
CA ASP A 120 -10.56 -4.45 2.14
C ASP A 120 -11.79 -5.14 1.52
N ASN A 121 -11.73 -5.44 0.22
CA ASN A 121 -12.82 -6.17 -0.46
C ASN A 121 -13.02 -7.57 0.13
N VAL A 122 -11.95 -8.30 0.47
CA VAL A 122 -12.04 -9.63 1.09
C VAL A 122 -12.64 -9.54 2.48
N GLU A 123 -12.23 -8.56 3.29
CA GLU A 123 -12.80 -8.32 4.62
C GLU A 123 -14.29 -7.99 4.56
N GLU A 124 -14.72 -7.19 3.59
CA GLU A 124 -16.14 -6.87 3.37
C GLU A 124 -16.93 -8.12 2.98
N ILE A 125 -16.41 -8.95 2.06
CA ILE A 125 -17.04 -10.23 1.69
C ILE A 125 -17.18 -11.13 2.92
N GLN A 126 -16.13 -11.25 3.73
CA GLN A 126 -16.19 -12.04 4.97
C GLN A 126 -17.23 -11.48 5.95
N SER A 127 -17.36 -10.15 6.05
CA SER A 127 -18.37 -9.50 6.88
C SER A 127 -19.79 -9.83 6.42
N ILE A 128 -20.04 -9.78 5.10
CA ILE A 128 -21.31 -10.19 4.51
C ILE A 128 -21.59 -11.67 4.81
N MET A 129 -20.62 -12.56 4.61
CA MET A 129 -20.79 -13.99 4.88
C MET A 129 -21.08 -14.28 6.36
N ARG A 130 -20.47 -13.52 7.30
CA ARG A 130 -20.78 -13.64 8.73
C ARG A 130 -22.24 -13.32 9.05
N SER A 131 -22.87 -12.39 8.33
CA SER A 131 -24.30 -12.09 8.49
C SER A 131 -25.22 -13.25 8.12
N TRP A 132 -24.73 -14.20 7.31
CA TRP A 132 -25.49 -15.39 6.91
C TRP A 132 -25.46 -16.50 7.96
N VAL A 133 -24.76 -16.37 9.09
CA VAL A 133 -24.68 -17.45 10.09
C VAL A 133 -25.96 -17.54 10.96
N SER A 134 -26.94 -16.65 10.77
CA SER A 134 -28.22 -16.70 11.49
C SER A 134 -29.08 -17.92 11.10
N PRO A 135 -29.69 -18.64 12.08
CA PRO A 135 -30.54 -19.79 11.83
C PRO A 135 -31.77 -19.45 10.97
N ILE A 136 -32.17 -20.38 10.10
CA ILE A 136 -33.31 -20.18 9.16
C ILE A 136 -34.66 -20.32 9.88
N PHE A 137 -34.72 -21.11 10.95
CA PHE A 137 -35.92 -21.32 11.74
C PHE A 137 -35.64 -20.98 13.19
N GLU A 138 -36.47 -20.10 13.75
CA GLU A 138 -36.44 -19.75 15.16
C GLU A 138 -37.62 -20.39 15.90
N ARG A 139 -37.42 -20.66 17.19
CA ARG A 139 -38.51 -21.08 18.07
C ARG A 139 -39.41 -19.88 18.31
N LYS A 140 -40.72 -20.11 18.47
CA LYS A 140 -41.66 -19.02 18.81
C LYS A 140 -41.16 -18.30 20.07
N ASP A 141 -41.07 -16.98 20.03
CA ASP A 141 -40.51 -16.13 21.10
C ASP A 141 -39.03 -16.41 21.50
N GLY A 142 -38.27 -17.18 20.71
CA GLY A 142 -36.87 -17.54 21.01
C GLY A 142 -36.69 -18.47 22.23
N LYS A 143 -37.79 -18.92 22.85
CA LYS A 143 -37.79 -19.73 24.06
C LYS A 143 -37.57 -21.21 23.73
N ARG A 144 -36.77 -21.89 24.55
CA ARG A 144 -36.39 -23.30 24.32
C ARG A 144 -37.58 -24.24 24.50
N GLU A 145 -38.50 -23.88 25.39
CA GLU A 145 -39.76 -24.58 25.66
C GLU A 145 -40.79 -24.51 24.51
N ASN A 146 -40.61 -23.60 23.56
CA ASN A 146 -41.55 -23.41 22.46
C ASN A 146 -41.20 -24.27 21.23
N VAL A 147 -42.25 -24.67 20.50
CA VAL A 147 -42.12 -25.33 19.19
C VAL A 147 -41.54 -24.38 18.15
N LEU A 148 -40.95 -24.95 17.09
CA LEU A 148 -40.55 -24.19 15.91
C LEU A 148 -41.78 -23.47 15.33
N SER A 149 -41.69 -22.17 15.10
CA SER A 149 -42.78 -21.44 14.46
C SER A 149 -42.81 -21.82 12.98
N LEU A 150 -43.90 -22.47 12.54
CA LEU A 150 -44.07 -22.90 11.15
C LEU A 150 -45.01 -21.98 10.35
N ASP A 151 -45.71 -21.07 11.01
CA ASP A 151 -46.70 -20.20 10.37
C ASP A 151 -46.04 -19.09 9.54
N ASP A 152 -44.92 -18.53 10.02
CA ASP A 152 -44.18 -17.43 9.37
C ASP A 152 -43.09 -17.91 8.39
N ARG A 153 -43.04 -19.21 8.10
CA ARG A 153 -42.06 -19.83 7.19
C ARG A 153 -41.90 -19.13 5.84
N PRO A 154 -42.97 -18.83 5.08
CA PRO A 154 -42.81 -18.22 3.76
C PRO A 154 -42.18 -16.83 3.86
N GLU A 155 -42.57 -16.03 4.86
CA GLU A 155 -42.02 -14.67 5.05
C GLU A 155 -40.54 -14.69 5.49
N TRP A 156 -40.16 -15.60 6.38
CA TRP A 156 -38.77 -15.76 6.81
C TRP A 156 -37.87 -16.26 5.69
N LEU A 157 -38.36 -17.23 4.90
CA LEU A 157 -37.67 -17.71 3.72
C LEU A 157 -37.49 -16.59 2.70
N GLU A 158 -38.54 -15.84 2.40
CA GLU A 158 -38.49 -14.72 1.47
C GLU A 158 -37.48 -13.64 1.91
N LYS A 159 -37.54 -13.22 3.18
CA LYS A 159 -36.55 -12.28 3.76
C LYS A 159 -35.12 -12.80 3.62
N ARG A 160 -34.91 -14.09 3.86
CA ARG A 160 -33.59 -14.71 3.75
C ARG A 160 -33.11 -14.80 2.31
N TYR A 161 -33.97 -15.19 1.38
CA TYR A 161 -33.66 -15.20 -0.05
C TYR A 161 -33.32 -13.81 -0.57
N ASN A 162 -34.07 -12.79 -0.15
CA ASN A 162 -33.80 -11.39 -0.50
C ASN A 162 -32.44 -10.96 0.05
N LEU A 163 -32.13 -11.23 1.33
CA LEU A 163 -30.83 -10.95 1.93
C LEU A 163 -29.68 -11.61 1.16
N ILE A 164 -29.80 -12.90 0.83
CA ILE A 164 -28.76 -13.63 0.09
C ILE A 164 -28.62 -13.07 -1.33
N LYS A 165 -29.72 -12.73 -1.99
CA LYS A 165 -29.70 -12.17 -3.35
C LYS A 165 -29.02 -10.80 -3.38
N GLU A 166 -29.37 -9.90 -2.47
CA GLU A 166 -28.74 -8.58 -2.33
C GLU A 166 -27.26 -8.69 -1.95
N SER A 167 -26.95 -9.54 -0.96
CA SER A 167 -25.58 -9.83 -0.54
C SER A 167 -24.76 -10.42 -1.70
N GLY A 168 -25.35 -11.31 -2.50
CA GLY A 168 -24.73 -11.91 -3.68
C GLY A 168 -24.42 -10.88 -4.76
N LEU A 169 -25.31 -9.92 -5.01
CA LEU A 169 -25.05 -8.80 -5.92
C LEU A 169 -23.87 -7.94 -5.43
N ARG A 170 -23.81 -7.68 -4.12
CA ARG A 170 -22.72 -6.92 -3.50
C ARG A 170 -21.38 -7.64 -3.57
N ILE A 171 -21.35 -8.93 -3.24
CA ILE A 171 -20.14 -9.77 -3.38
C ILE A 171 -19.69 -9.80 -4.85
N HIS A 172 -20.62 -9.95 -5.80
CA HIS A 172 -20.28 -9.94 -7.22
C HIS A 172 -19.67 -8.62 -7.67
N ALA A 173 -20.17 -7.49 -7.16
CA ALA A 173 -19.57 -6.18 -7.40
C ALA A 173 -18.14 -6.09 -6.82
N LEU A 174 -17.94 -6.53 -5.58
CA LEU A 174 -16.63 -6.51 -4.90
C LEU A 174 -15.59 -7.40 -5.62
N VAL A 175 -16.03 -8.56 -6.13
CA VAL A 175 -15.16 -9.49 -6.89
C VAL A 175 -14.85 -8.95 -8.29
N LYS A 176 -15.81 -8.31 -8.97
CA LYS A 176 -15.56 -7.69 -10.29
C LYS A 176 -14.48 -6.61 -10.24
N VAL A 177 -14.43 -5.84 -9.17
CA VAL A 177 -13.38 -4.83 -8.94
C VAL A 177 -12.00 -5.47 -8.92
N LYS A 178 -11.86 -6.72 -8.46
CA LYS A 178 -10.58 -7.45 -8.42
C LYS A 178 -10.02 -7.77 -9.82
N ARG A 179 -10.88 -8.03 -10.82
CA ARG A 179 -10.43 -8.37 -12.19
C ARG A 179 -9.81 -7.20 -12.95
N VAL A 180 -10.14 -5.97 -12.59
CA VAL A 180 -9.56 -4.76 -13.19
C VAL A 180 -8.19 -4.43 -12.58
N LEU A 181 -7.85 -5.07 -11.46
CA LEU A 181 -6.62 -4.85 -10.70
C LEU A 181 -5.61 -5.98 -10.88
N ALA A 182 -5.86 -6.98 -11.73
CA ALA A 182 -4.90 -8.03 -12.08
C ALA A 182 -4.20 -7.66 -13.38
#